data_AF-K2FFC6-F1
#
_entry.id   AF-K2FFC6-F1
#
_cell.length_a   1.000
_cell.length_b   1.000
_cell.length_c   1.000
_cell.angle_alpha   90.00
_cell.angle_beta   90.00
_cell.angle_gamma   90.00
#
_symmetry.space_group_name_H-M   'P 1'
#
loop_
_entity.id
_entity.type
_entity.pdbx_description
1 polymer ?
#
loop_
_entity_poly.entity_id
_entity_poly.type
_entity_poly.pdbx_seq_one_letter_code
_entity_poly.pdbx_strand_id
1 'polypeptide(L)' 'MIGALQAGTCWINAYNLTPVEAPFGGVKSSGVGRENGHAAVEHYSQIKSVYVGMGPVDAPY' A
#
# COMPACT_ATOMS: atom_id res chain seq x y z
N MET A 1 21.48 -10.54 7.41
CA MET A 1 20.54 -11.46 8.10
C MET A 1 19.09 -11.14 7.76
N ILE A 2 18.55 -9.95 8.07
CA ILE A 2 17.14 -9.60 7.77
C ILE A 2 16.78 -9.64 6.29
N GLY A 3 17.66 -9.17 5.40
CA GLY A 3 17.38 -9.19 3.95
C GLY A 3 17.15 -10.58 3.34
N ALA A 4 17.48 -11.65 4.06
CA ALA A 4 17.22 -13.03 3.62
C ALA A 4 15.89 -13.59 4.17
N LEU A 5 15.24 -12.90 5.12
CA LEU A 5 13.98 -13.35 5.72
C LEU A 5 12.80 -13.05 4.79
N GLN A 6 11.95 -14.05 4.59
CA GLN A 6 10.73 -13.93 3.80
C GLN A 6 9.53 -13.74 4.74
N ALA A 7 9.47 -12.55 5.35
CA ALA A 7 8.42 -12.14 6.28
C ALA A 7 7.88 -10.75 5.91
N GLY A 8 6.64 -10.46 6.28
CA GLY A 8 6.03 -9.16 6.01
C GLY A 8 6.43 -8.05 6.99
N THR A 9 6.97 -8.42 8.17
CA THR A 9 7.54 -7.53 9.18
C THR A 9 8.73 -8.24 9.83
N CYS A 10 9.82 -7.51 10.11
CA CYS A 10 10.98 -7.99 10.86
C CYS A 10 11.37 -6.94 11.91
N TRP A 11 11.72 -7.39 13.12
CA TRP A 11 12.20 -6.52 14.19
C TRP A 11 13.68 -6.77 14.46
N ILE A 12 14.46 -5.71 14.69
CA ILE A 12 15.87 -5.77 15.10
C ILE A 12 15.94 -5.41 16.58
N ASN A 13 16.49 -6.30 17.41
CA ASN A 13 16.70 -6.07 18.85
C ASN A 13 15.44 -5.65 19.63
N ALA A 14 14.26 -5.96 19.09
CA ALA A 14 12.96 -5.69 19.66
C ALA A 14 11.97 -6.76 19.16
N TYR A 15 10.76 -6.78 19.72
CA TYR A 15 9.69 -7.66 19.24
C TYR A 15 8.34 -7.00 19.50
N ASN A 16 7.41 -7.17 18.55
CA ASN A 16 6.03 -6.71 18.65
C ASN A 16 5.82 -5.19 18.81
N LEU A 17 6.76 -4.39 18.32
CA LEU A 17 6.53 -2.95 18.12
C LEU A 17 5.75 -2.75 16.81
N THR A 18 4.50 -2.33 16.91
CA THR A 18 3.59 -2.15 15.76
C THR A 18 3.06 -0.72 15.70
N PRO A 19 3.91 0.26 15.36
CA PRO A 19 3.49 1.66 15.23
C PRO A 19 2.44 1.81 14.13
N VAL A 20 1.47 2.72 14.32
CA VAL A 20 0.33 2.91 13.41
C VAL A 20 0.73 3.54 12.08
N GLU A 21 1.92 4.14 12.03
CA GLU A 21 2.50 4.78 10.87
C GLU A 21 3.17 3.77 9.92
N ALA A 22 3.56 2.60 10.41
CA ALA A 22 4.27 1.59 9.64
C ALA A 22 3.31 0.51 9.11
N PRO A 23 3.42 0.11 7.83
CA PRO A 23 2.55 -0.92 7.27
C PRO A 23 2.82 -2.28 7.90
N PHE A 24 1.75 -3.00 8.24
CA PHE A 24 1.80 -4.35 8.80
C PHE A 24 1.05 -5.32 7.89
N GLY A 25 1.57 -6.53 7.69
CA GLY A 25 0.89 -7.54 6.89
C GLY A 25 1.73 -8.78 6.62
N GLY A 26 1.10 -9.82 6.11
CA GLY A 26 1.73 -11.10 5.79
C GLY A 26 2.48 -11.13 4.46
N VAL A 27 3.14 -12.25 4.20
CA VAL A 27 3.65 -12.65 2.88
C VAL A 27 3.36 -14.14 2.67
N LYS A 28 3.26 -14.58 1.41
CA LYS A 28 2.93 -15.97 1.03
C LYS A 28 1.57 -16.42 1.61
N SER A 29 1.52 -17.59 2.23
CA SER A 29 0.29 -18.16 2.80
C SER A 29 -0.19 -17.48 4.08
N SER A 30 0.52 -16.45 4.58
CA SER A 30 0.12 -15.70 5.78
C SER A 30 -0.92 -14.59 5.49
N GLY A 31 -1.38 -14.45 4.24
CA GLY A 31 -2.37 -13.45 3.83
C GLY A 31 -1.83 -12.42 2.85
N VAL A 32 -2.70 -11.48 2.46
CA VAL A 32 -2.45 -10.42 1.46
C VAL A 32 -2.85 -9.06 2.01
N GLY A 33 -2.43 -7.99 1.34
CA GLY A 33 -2.72 -6.62 1.75
C GLY A 33 -1.80 -6.12 2.86
N ARG A 34 -2.04 -4.87 3.27
CA ARG A 34 -1.34 -4.20 4.37
C ARG A 34 -2.36 -3.41 5.19
N GLU A 35 -2.19 -3.46 6.50
CA GLU A 35 -2.83 -2.58 7.47
C GLU A 35 -1.86 -1.47 7.88
N ASN A 36 -2.37 -0.41 8.50
CA ASN A 36 -1.62 0.77 8.94
C ASN A 36 -0.89 1.56 7.82
N GLY A 37 -0.44 2.75 8.18
CA GLY A 37 0.25 3.67 7.28
C GLY A 37 -0.53 4.00 6.00
N HIS A 38 0.16 4.57 5.02
CA HIS A 38 -0.46 4.90 3.72
C HIS A 38 -0.80 3.67 2.88
N ALA A 39 -0.10 2.55 3.09
CA ALA A 39 -0.36 1.31 2.35
C ALA A 39 -1.78 0.76 2.60
N ALA A 40 -2.33 0.98 3.80
CA ALA A 40 -3.72 0.62 4.07
C ALA A 40 -4.73 1.48 3.28
N VAL A 41 -4.43 2.76 3.05
CA VAL A 41 -5.31 3.66 2.28
C VAL A 41 -5.47 3.14 0.86
N GLU A 42 -4.39 2.67 0.24
CA GLU A 42 -4.44 2.05 -1.10
C GLU A 42 -5.31 0.79 -1.14
N HIS A 43 -5.42 0.07 -0.01
CA HIS A 43 -6.26 -1.14 0.07
C HIS A 43 -7.75 -0.83 0.26
N TYR A 44 -8.07 0.27 0.95
CA TYR A 44 -9.45 0.66 1.27
C TYR A 44 -9.99 1.81 0.39
N SER A 45 -9.22 2.25 -0.60
CA SER A 45 -9.65 3.28 -1.54
C SER A 45 -9.46 2.82 -2.98
N GLN A 46 -10.11 3.53 -3.91
CA GLN A 46 -9.98 3.30 -5.34
C GLN A 46 -9.65 4.62 -6.04
N ILE A 47 -8.70 4.58 -6.97
CA ILE A 47 -8.34 5.74 -7.77
C ILE A 47 -9.45 6.01 -8.78
N LYS A 48 -9.95 7.24 -8.80
CA LYS A 48 -10.87 7.74 -9.83
C LYS A 48 -10.24 8.94 -10.51
N SER A 49 -10.04 8.86 -11.82
CA SER A 49 -9.60 9.99 -12.64
C SER A 49 -10.79 10.68 -13.30
N VAL A 50 -10.82 12.01 -13.25
CA VAL A 50 -11.84 12.83 -13.89
C VAL A 50 -11.14 13.92 -14.68
N TYR A 51 -11.45 13.99 -15.98
CA TYR A 51 -10.99 15.07 -16.85
C TYR A 51 -12.17 15.97 -17.18
N VAL A 52 -11.99 17.29 -17.01
CA VAL A 52 -13.02 18.28 -17.32
C VAL A 52 -12.59 19.06 -18.55
N GLY A 53 -13.27 18.82 -19.66
CA GLY A 53 -13.13 19.63 -20.86
C GLY A 53 -13.85 20.97 -20.70
N MET A 54 -13.09 22.07 -20.69
CA MET A 54 -13.63 23.43 -20.53
C MET A 54 -13.87 24.15 -21.86
N GLY A 55 -13.65 23.48 -22.99
CA GLY A 55 -13.75 24.06 -24.32
C GLY A 55 -14.08 23.02 -25.39
N PRO A 56 -14.18 23.45 -26.67
CA PRO A 56 -14.44 22.55 -27.79
C PRO A 56 -13.42 21.41 -27.84
N VAL A 57 -13.88 20.23 -28.23
CA VAL A 57 -13.01 19.07 -28.44
C VAL A 57 -12.40 19.17 -29.84
N ASP A 58 -11.09 19.38 -29.92
CA ASP A 58 -10.36 19.12 -31.17
C ASP A 58 -10.19 17.61 -31.33
N ALA A 59 -11.16 16.97 -31.98
CA ALA A 59 -11.06 15.59 -32.41
C ALA A 59 -10.54 15.56 -33.85
N PRO A 60 -9.52 14.73 -34.17
CA PRO A 60 -9.03 14.58 -35.54
C PRO A 60 -9.99 13.79 -36.46
N TYR A 61 -11.23 13.49 -36.02
CA TYR A 61 -12.30 12.83 -36.78
C TYR A 61 -13.69 13.31 -36.34
#